data_AF-A0A9P3NAK2-F1
#
_entry.id   AF-A0A9P3NAK2-F1
#
_cell.length_a   1.000
_cell.length_b   1.000
_cell.length_c   1.000
_cell.angle_alpha   90.00
_cell.angle_beta   90.00
_cell.angle_gamma   90.00
#
_symmetry.space_group_name_H-M   'P 1'
#
loop_
_entity.id
_entity.type
_entity.pdbx_description
1 polymer ?
#
loop_
_entity_poly.entity_id
_entity_poly.type
_entity_poly.pdbx_seq_one_letter_code
_entity_poly.pdbx_strand_id
1 'polypeptide(L)' 'MPGEPTNPKEAWEGPNGKEWKKASDEEMGSIIENDTLDLVNLPPGRKAISSKWLFKRKTDADGNIERYKSRL' A
#
# COMPACT_ATOMS: atom_id res chain seq x y z
N MET A 1 -2.99 13.06 -6.84
CA MET A 1 -2.33 14.37 -7.12
C MET A 1 -1.11 14.09 -7.98
N PRO A 2 -0.61 15.04 -8.80
CA PRO A 2 0.60 14.79 -9.58
C PRO A 2 1.75 14.34 -8.65
N GLY A 3 2.35 13.19 -8.96
CA GLY A 3 3.47 12.61 -8.21
C GLY A 3 3.11 11.57 -7.14
N GLU A 4 1.84 11.17 -6.97
CA GLU A 4 1.52 9.97 -6.19
C GLU A 4 1.64 8.71 -7.09
N PRO A 5 2.35 7.66 -6.64
CA PRO A 5 2.51 6.45 -7.43
C PRO A 5 1.18 5.72 -7.57
N THR A 6 0.97 5.09 -8.72
CA THR A 6 -0.32 4.42 -9.03
C THR A 6 -0.26 2.91 -8.87
N ASN A 7 0.95 2.37 -8.69
CA ASN A 7 1.23 0.96 -8.53
C ASN A 7 2.44 0.76 -7.60
N PRO A 8 2.61 -0.44 -7.02
CA PRO A 8 3.70 -0.71 -6.08
C PRO A 8 5.09 -0.52 -6.67
N LYS A 9 5.27 -0.82 -7.96
CA LYS A 9 6.57 -0.65 -8.62
C LYS A 9 7.01 0.81 -8.61
N GLU A 10 6.16 1.72 -9.07
CA GLU A 10 6.39 3.16 -9.01
C GLU A 10 6.61 3.66 -7.58
N ALA A 11 5.85 3.12 -6.62
CA ALA A 11 5.97 3.52 -5.23
C ALA A 11 7.32 3.09 -4.64
N TRP A 12 7.68 1.82 -4.79
CA TRP A 12 8.80 1.18 -4.12
C TRP A 12 10.17 1.41 -4.78
N GLU A 13 10.19 1.63 -6.09
CA GLU A 13 11.40 1.96 -6.86
C GLU A 13 11.58 3.48 -7.03
N GLY A 14 10.57 4.27 -6.66
CA GLY A 14 10.61 5.72 -6.75
C GLY A 14 11.48 6.40 -5.68
N PRO A 15 11.63 7.74 -5.76
CA PRO A 15 12.48 8.52 -4.85
C PRO A 15 12.13 8.37 -3.36
N ASN A 16 10.84 8.17 -3.05
CA ASN A 16 10.34 7.98 -1.69
C ASN A 16 10.02 6.50 -1.40
N GLY A 17 10.73 5.59 -2.08
CA GLY A 17 10.41 4.17 -2.05
C GLY A 17 10.58 3.52 -0.68
N LYS A 18 11.46 4.05 0.17
CA LYS A 18 11.62 3.56 1.54
C LYS A 18 10.39 3.85 2.39
N GLU A 19 9.85 5.06 2.26
CA GLU A 19 8.68 5.53 2.99
C GLU A 19 7.41 4.80 2.53
N TRP A 20 7.28 4.57 1.22
CA TRP A 20 6.17 3.79 0.67
C TRP A 20 6.24 2.31 1.07
N LYS A 21 7.42 1.69 1.06
CA LYS A 21 7.62 0.32 1.54
C LYS A 21 7.23 0.19 3.00
N LYS A 22 7.75 1.08 3.85
CA LYS A 22 7.40 1.11 5.28
C LYS A 22 5.89 1.21 5.49
N ALA A 23 5.21 2.11 4.78
CA ALA A 23 3.76 2.25 4.89
C ALA A 23 3.00 1.02 4.36
N SER A 24 3.51 0.33 3.33
CA SER A 24 2.94 -0.93 2.84
C SER A 24 3.15 -2.08 3.82
N ASP A 25 4.31 -2.16 4.47
CA ASP A 25 4.61 -3.18 5.48
C ASP A 25 3.75 -2.97 6.74
N GLU A 26 3.55 -1.72 7.18
CA GLU A 26 2.63 -1.37 8.27
C GLU A 26 1.20 -1.81 7.96
N GLU A 27 0.70 -1.55 6.75
CA GLU A 27 -0.63 -1.99 6.31
C GLU A 27 -0.75 -3.51 6.30
N MET A 28 0.24 -4.20 5.72
CA MET A 28 0.25 -5.66 5.68
C MET A 28 0.28 -6.27 7.09
N GLY A 29 1.09 -5.71 7.99
CA GLY A 29 1.10 -6.09 9.40
C GLY A 29 -0.26 -5.92 10.06
N SER A 30 -0.93 -4.79 9.82
CA SER A 30 -2.27 -4.54 10.39
C SER A 30 -3.34 -5.51 9.87
N ILE A 31 -3.25 -5.94 8.60
CA ILE A 31 -4.15 -6.94 8.02
C ILE A 31 -3.98 -8.28 8.73
N ILE A 32 -2.72 -8.68 8.97
CA ILE A 32 -2.37 -9.92 9.66
C ILE A 32 -2.82 -9.85 11.13
N GLU A 33 -2.54 -8.74 11.82
CA GLU A 33 -2.93 -8.54 13.23
C GLU A 33 -4.44 -8.56 13.45
N ASN A 34 -5.20 -8.04 12.47
CA ASN A 34 -6.66 -8.04 12.55
C ASN A 34 -7.29 -9.42 12.33
N ASP A 35 -6.53 -10.44 11.92
CA ASP A 35 -6.99 -11.82 11.68
C ASP A 35 -8.23 -11.90 10.77
N THR A 36 -8.33 -10.95 9.83
CA THR A 36 -9.49 -10.83 8.91
C THR A 36 -9.22 -11.44 7.54
N LEU A 37 -7.96 -11.75 7.22
CA LEU A 37 -7.55 -12.31 5.93
C LEU A 37 -6.57 -13.47 6.13
N ASP A 38 -6.97 -14.65 5.64
CA ASP A 38 -6.11 -15.82 5.55
C ASP A 38 -5.40 -15.89 4.20
N LEU A 39 -4.09 -16.13 4.24
CA LEU A 39 -3.33 -16.45 3.03
C LEU A 39 -3.62 -17.89 2.62
N VAL A 40 -4.45 -18.07 1.59
CA VAL A 40 -4.84 -19.37 1.06
C VAL A 40 -4.37 -19.58 -0.38
N ASN A 41 -4.12 -20.84 -0.74
CA ASN A 41 -3.92 -21.20 -2.14
C ASN A 41 -5.24 -21.03 -2.91
N LEU A 42 -5.17 -20.45 -4.12
CA LEU A 42 -6.34 -20.29 -4.97
C LEU A 42 -6.93 -21.67 -5.33
N PRO A 43 -8.18 -21.98 -4.93
CA PRO A 43 -8.76 -23.28 -5.20
C PRO A 43 -8.92 -23.54 -6.72
N PRO A 44 -8.81 -24.80 -7.17
CA PRO A 44 -8.95 -25.14 -8.58
C PRO A 44 -10.32 -24.71 -9.11
N GLY A 45 -10.34 -24.18 -10.34
CA GLY A 45 -11.55 -23.67 -10.98
C GLY A 45 -12.04 -22.32 -10.48
N ARG A 46 -11.29 -21.62 -9.61
CA ARG A 46 -11.61 -20.27 -9.14
C ARG A 46 -10.68 -19.23 -9.76
N LYS A 47 -11.18 -18.00 -9.89
CA LYS A 47 -10.40 -16.84 -10.34
C LYS A 47 -10.11 -15.95 -9.12
N ALA A 48 -8.84 -15.63 -8.90
CA ALA A 48 -8.45 -14.64 -7.91
C ALA A 48 -8.99 -13.26 -8.29
N ILE A 49 -9.53 -12.55 -7.31
CA ILE A 49 -9.85 -11.13 -7.46
C ILE A 49 -8.55 -10.37 -7.22
N SER A 50 -8.21 -9.48 -8.16
CA SER A 50 -7.04 -8.62 -8.01
C SER A 50 -7.31 -7.53 -6.97
N SER A 51 -6.47 -7.43 -5.96
CA SER A 51 -6.41 -6.24 -5.09
C SER A 51 -5.50 -5.18 -5.70
N LYS A 52 -5.73 -3.90 -5.37
CA LYS A 52 -4.93 -2.78 -5.88
C LYS A 52 -4.49 -1.89 -4.74
N TRP A 53 -3.18 -1.68 -4.66
CA TRP A 53 -2.59 -0.72 -3.74
C TRP A 53 -2.99 0.73 -4.07
N LEU A 54 -3.33 1.47 -3.02
CA LEU A 54 -3.57 2.91 -3.05
C LEU A 54 -2.50 3.62 -2.24
N PHE A 55 -1.84 4.60 -2.85
CA PHE A 55 -0.79 5.39 -2.23
C PHE A 55 -1.23 6.84 -2.08
N LYS A 56 -1.04 7.40 -0.88
CA LYS A 56 -1.43 8.77 -0.55
C LYS A 56 -0.38 9.45 0.31
N ARG A 57 0.03 10.66 -0.07
CA ARG A 57 0.80 11.52 0.84
C ARG A 57 -0.18 12.36 1.67
N LYS A 58 0.02 12.38 2.97
CA LYS A 58 -0.63 13.32 3.89
C LYS A 58 0.30 14.50 4.09
N THR A 59 -0.24 15.68 3.86
CA THR A 59 0.46 16.95 4.04
C THR A 59 -0.19 17.73 5.16
N ASP A 60 0.61 18.51 5.87
CA ASP A 60 0.11 19.50 6.84
C ASP A 60 -0.56 20.70 6.13
N ALA A 61 -0.99 21.69 6.91
CA ALA A 61 -1.60 22.92 6.39
C ALA A 61 -0.61 23.78 5.59
N ASP A 62 0.70 23.64 5.85
CA ASP A 62 1.79 24.34 5.19
C ASP A 62 2.25 23.63 3.90
N GLY A 63 1.72 22.43 3.62
CA GLY A 63 2.03 21.63 2.44
C GLY A 63 3.24 20.69 2.60
N ASN A 64 3.84 20.61 3.79
CA ASN A 64 4.93 19.67 4.06
C ASN A 64 4.38 18.25 4.19
N ILE A 65 5.18 17.26 3.79
CA ILE A 65 4.79 15.85 3.89
C ILE A 65 4.86 15.43 5.36
N GLU A 66 3.69 15.16 5.95
CA GLU A 66 3.55 14.66 7.30
C GLU A 66 3.69 13.13 7.32
N ARG A 67 3.03 12.43 6.38
CA ARG A 67 3.02 10.95 6.37
C ARG A 67 2.77 10.35 4.99
N TYR A 68 3.38 9.20 4.76
CA TYR A 68 3.07 8.31 3.64
C TYR A 68 2.04 7.26 4.08
N LYS A 69 0.99 7.08 3.29
CA LYS A 69 -0.07 6.09 3.55
C LYS A 69 -0.21 5.15 2.36
N SER A 70 -0.09 3.86 2.62
CA SER A 70 -0.42 2.79 1.69
C SER A 70 -1.66 2.07 2.19
N ARG A 71 -2.51 1.59 1.27
CA ARG A 71 -3.67 0.73 1.57
C ARG A 71 -3.78 -0.34 0.51
N LEU A 72 -4.16 -1.55 0.91
CA LEU A 72 -4.38 -2.69 0.02
C LEU A 72 -5.87 -3.01 -0.16
#